data_AF-A0A6G2QTZ4-F1
#
_entry.id   AF-A0A6G2QTZ4-F1
#
_cell.length_a   1.000
_cell.length_b   1.000
_cell.length_c   1.000
_cell.angle_alpha   90.00
_cell.angle_beta   90.00
_cell.angle_gamma   90.00
#
_symmetry.space_group_name_H-M   'P 1'
#
loop_
_entity.id
_entity.type
_entity.pdbx_description
1 polymer ?
#
loop_
_entity_poly.entity_id
_entity_poly.type
_entity_poly.pdbx_seq_one_letter_code
_entity_poly.pdbx_strand_id
1 'polypeptide(L)'
;MDTFAARGYNNASLAEIAERAGVTQAGVLHYFRSKALLLTSVLELRDRTDIEQLGAERPRGLAFLRHLVDTARRNAEREGIVRLYAVLSAESVTDDHPAQPYFRDRYTGLRAFVTDALIEACGLPETDRARAHDAANAIIAVMDGLQVQWLLDPGSVDMAASTDLAVTSLLATLAPDRFGRPGA
;
A
#
# COMPACT_ATOMS: atom_id res chain seq x y z
N MET A 1 -8.42 10.87 -10.05
CA MET A 1 -7.96 9.54 -9.60
C MET A 1 -8.45 8.47 -10.56
N ASP A 2 -9.76 8.43 -10.84
CA ASP A 2 -10.40 7.38 -11.65
C ASP A 2 -9.79 7.15 -13.03
N THR A 3 -9.39 8.21 -13.75
CA THR A 3 -8.77 8.05 -15.07
C THR A 3 -7.41 7.34 -14.99
N PHE A 4 -6.58 7.68 -14.00
CA PHE A 4 -5.30 6.99 -13.77
C PHE A 4 -5.53 5.56 -13.29
N ALA A 5 -6.53 5.31 -12.43
CA ALA A 5 -6.87 3.96 -11.99
C ALA A 5 -7.34 3.07 -13.13
N ALA A 6 -8.14 3.62 -14.07
CA ALA A 6 -8.71 2.86 -15.17
C ALA A 6 -7.74 2.62 -16.34
N ARG A 7 -6.82 3.57 -16.61
CA ARG A 7 -5.98 3.55 -17.82
C ARG A 7 -4.48 3.51 -17.56
N GLY A 8 -4.06 3.63 -16.30
CA GLY A 8 -2.67 3.88 -15.95
C GLY A 8 -2.23 5.30 -16.29
N TYR A 9 -1.02 5.65 -15.88
CA TYR A 9 -0.38 6.91 -16.24
C TYR A 9 -0.22 6.99 -17.75
N ASN A 10 0.31 5.98 -18.44
CA ASN A 10 0.69 6.12 -19.84
C ASN A 10 -0.51 6.37 -20.77
N ASN A 11 -1.62 5.64 -20.58
CA ASN A 11 -2.79 5.76 -21.47
C ASN A 11 -3.83 6.82 -21.03
N ALA A 12 -3.73 7.38 -19.82
CA ALA A 12 -4.63 8.47 -19.41
C ALA A 12 -4.28 9.78 -20.12
N SER A 13 -5.20 10.42 -20.85
CA SER A 13 -4.90 11.73 -21.45
C SER A 13 -5.29 12.90 -20.52
N LEU A 14 -4.58 14.03 -20.61
CA LEU A 14 -4.97 15.23 -19.87
C LEU A 14 -6.34 15.78 -20.29
N ALA A 15 -6.71 15.59 -21.56
CA ALA A 15 -8.03 15.97 -22.07
C ALA A 15 -9.15 15.18 -21.38
N GLU A 16 -9.01 13.85 -21.29
CA GLU A 16 -9.98 12.98 -20.60
C GLU A 16 -10.08 13.28 -19.11
N ILE A 17 -8.94 13.58 -18.46
CA ILE A 17 -8.93 13.99 -17.05
C ILE A 17 -9.68 15.31 -16.89
N ALA A 18 -9.42 16.29 -17.75
CA ALA A 18 -10.04 17.60 -17.69
C ALA A 18 -11.56 17.52 -17.92
N GLU A 19 -11.99 16.76 -18.93
CA GLU A 19 -13.38 16.50 -19.24
C GLU A 19 -14.12 15.90 -18.04
N ARG A 20 -13.57 14.83 -17.43
CA ARG A 20 -14.16 14.21 -16.24
C ARG A 20 -14.18 15.13 -15.02
N ALA A 21 -13.20 16.02 -14.89
CA ALA A 21 -13.12 16.99 -13.82
C ALA A 21 -13.97 18.27 -14.07
N GLY A 22 -14.66 18.37 -15.21
CA GLY A 22 -15.46 19.55 -15.57
C GLY A 22 -14.64 20.81 -15.81
N VAL A 23 -13.36 20.67 -16.19
CA VAL A 23 -12.44 21.77 -16.47
C VAL A 23 -11.82 21.65 -17.86
N THR A 24 -11.19 22.70 -18.35
CA THR A 24 -10.45 22.64 -19.62
C THR A 24 -9.06 22.02 -19.40
N GLN A 25 -8.50 21.40 -20.45
CA GLN A 25 -7.13 20.88 -20.41
C GLN A 25 -6.11 22.00 -20.08
N ALA A 26 -6.32 23.20 -20.62
CA ALA A 26 -5.53 24.38 -20.27
C ALA A 26 -5.65 24.74 -18.79
N GLY A 27 -6.87 24.62 -18.21
CA GLY A 27 -7.09 24.78 -16.77
C GLY A 27 -6.29 23.79 -15.94
N VAL A 28 -6.30 22.49 -16.28
CA VAL A 28 -5.49 21.48 -15.59
C VAL A 28 -3.99 21.81 -15.65
N LEU A 29 -3.49 22.17 -16.83
CA LEU A 29 -2.08 22.55 -17.02
C LEU A 29 -1.72 23.86 -16.30
N HIS A 30 -2.67 24.78 -16.15
CA HIS A 30 -2.47 25.98 -15.36
C HIS A 30 -2.19 25.66 -13.88
N TYR A 31 -2.92 24.71 -13.30
CA TYR A 31 -2.74 24.31 -11.90
C TYR A 31 -1.53 23.40 -11.68
N PHE A 32 -1.38 22.35 -12.49
CA PHE A 32 -0.41 21.28 -12.22
C PHE A 32 0.85 21.35 -13.09
N ARG A 33 0.90 22.22 -14.10
CA ARG A 33 2.01 22.38 -15.08
C ARG A 33 2.27 21.18 -15.99
N SER A 34 2.11 19.95 -15.52
CA SER A 34 2.27 18.73 -16.31
C SER A 34 1.41 17.59 -15.78
N LYS A 35 1.21 16.55 -16.62
CA LYS A 35 0.54 15.31 -16.23
C LYS A 35 1.31 14.55 -15.15
N ALA A 36 2.64 14.61 -15.18
CA ALA A 36 3.51 14.01 -14.16
C ALA A 36 3.29 14.66 -12.79
N LEU A 37 3.27 15.99 -12.73
CA LEU A 37 3.01 16.73 -11.49
C LEU A 37 1.57 16.55 -10.99
N LEU A 38 0.60 16.44 -11.89
CA LEU A 38 -0.76 16.05 -11.50
C LEU A 38 -0.78 14.66 -10.85
N LEU A 39 -0.06 13.68 -11.42
CA LEU A 39 0.02 12.33 -10.87
C LEU A 39 0.60 12.35 -9.45
N THR A 40 1.73 13.02 -9.25
CA THR A 40 2.37 13.10 -7.93
C THR A 40 1.48 13.81 -6.91
N SER A 41 0.82 14.91 -7.28
CA SER A 41 -0.14 15.59 -6.39
C SER A 41 -1.34 14.72 -6.01
N VAL A 42 -1.81 13.87 -6.93
CA VAL A 42 -2.89 12.90 -6.64
C VAL A 42 -2.42 11.86 -5.62
N LEU A 43 -1.20 11.36 -5.76
CA LEU A 43 -0.60 10.38 -4.84
C LEU A 43 -0.34 11.00 -3.44
N GLU A 44 0.16 12.23 -3.38
CA GLU A 44 0.37 12.98 -2.14
C GLU A 44 -0.94 13.29 -1.40
N LEU A 45 -1.98 13.72 -2.13
CA LEU A 45 -3.30 13.96 -1.56
C LEU A 45 -3.84 12.69 -0.90
N ARG A 46 -3.66 11.54 -1.56
CA ARG A 46 -4.05 10.25 -1.01
C ARG A 46 -3.31 10.00 0.30
N ASP A 47 -1.98 10.02 0.32
CA ASP A 47 -1.23 9.65 1.52
C ASP A 47 -1.59 10.51 2.72
N ARG A 48 -1.85 11.80 2.51
CA ARG A 48 -2.36 12.68 3.56
C ARG A 48 -3.70 12.21 4.13
N THR A 49 -4.68 11.89 3.29
CA THR A 49 -6.01 11.41 3.74
C THR A 49 -5.91 10.11 4.55
N ASP A 50 -4.96 9.25 4.21
CA ASP A 50 -4.74 7.99 4.92
C ASP A 50 -3.96 8.15 6.24
N ILE A 51 -2.97 9.04 6.26
CA ILE A 51 -2.24 9.39 7.47
C ILE A 51 -3.16 10.11 8.46
N GLU A 52 -4.03 11.00 7.98
CA GLU A 52 -5.05 11.66 8.82
C GLU A 52 -6.02 10.65 9.46
N GLN A 53 -6.33 9.55 8.76
CA GLN A 53 -7.16 8.46 9.29
C GLN A 53 -6.47 7.62 10.38
N LEU A 54 -5.14 7.66 10.49
CA LEU A 54 -4.37 6.98 11.54
C LEU A 54 -4.40 7.72 12.89
N GLY A 55 -4.87 8.99 12.93
CA GLY A 55 -4.89 9.82 14.14
C GLY A 55 -3.50 10.32 14.57
N ALA A 56 -3.46 11.08 15.67
CA ALA A 56 -2.23 11.70 16.19
C ALA A 56 -1.21 10.70 16.76
N GLU A 57 -1.68 9.52 17.20
CA GLU A 57 -0.82 8.43 17.68
C GLU A 57 -0.97 7.21 16.78
N ARG A 58 0.07 6.96 15.98
CA ARG A 58 0.13 5.79 15.12
C ARG A 58 0.20 4.50 15.97
N PRO A 59 -0.57 3.45 15.66
CA PRO A 59 -0.45 2.16 16.33
C PRO A 59 0.99 1.62 16.25
N ARG A 60 1.42 0.88 17.26
CA ARG A 60 2.75 0.26 17.35
C ARG A 60 2.67 -1.24 17.64
N GLY A 61 3.78 -1.95 17.45
CA GLY A 61 3.87 -3.40 17.65
C GLY A 61 2.71 -4.17 17.00
N LEU A 62 2.09 -5.07 17.78
CA LEU A 62 0.98 -5.88 17.32
C LEU A 62 -0.24 -5.06 16.88
N ALA A 63 -0.47 -3.88 17.45
CA ALA A 63 -1.57 -3.01 17.04
C ALA A 63 -1.36 -2.46 15.62
N PHE A 64 -0.12 -2.18 15.23
CA PHE A 64 0.21 -1.80 13.85
C PHE A 64 -0.03 -2.95 12.87
N LEU A 65 0.38 -4.17 13.23
CA LEU A 65 0.16 -5.34 12.38
C LEU A 65 -1.33 -5.64 12.19
N ARG A 66 -2.15 -5.51 13.24
CA ARG A 66 -3.62 -5.60 13.12
C ARG A 66 -4.19 -4.48 12.24
N HIS A 67 -3.62 -3.28 12.32
CA HIS A 67 -4.04 -2.17 11.46
C HIS A 67 -3.84 -2.46 9.96
N LEU A 68 -2.82 -3.24 9.59
CA LEU A 68 -2.63 -3.68 8.20
C LEU A 68 -3.79 -4.57 7.73
N VAL A 69 -4.24 -5.50 8.58
CA VAL A 69 -5.38 -6.37 8.32
C VAL A 69 -6.67 -5.56 8.20
N ASP A 70 -6.89 -4.60 9.11
CA ASP A 70 -8.06 -3.71 9.04
C ASP A 70 -8.03 -2.83 7.78
N THR A 71 -6.85 -2.42 7.34
CA THR A 71 -6.66 -1.70 6.08
C THR A 71 -7.02 -2.57 4.89
N ALA A 72 -6.61 -3.83 4.85
CA ALA A 72 -7.02 -4.77 3.81
C ALA A 72 -8.54 -4.96 3.77
N ARG A 73 -9.20 -5.00 4.93
CA ARG A 73 -10.68 -5.06 5.03
C ARG A 73 -11.35 -3.83 4.45
N ARG A 74 -10.91 -2.62 4.83
CA ARG A 74 -11.45 -1.36 4.29
C ARG A 74 -11.19 -1.21 2.79
N ASN A 75 -10.05 -1.71 2.32
CA ASN A 75 -9.69 -1.66 0.90
C ASN A 75 -10.63 -2.51 0.04
N ALA A 76 -11.19 -3.60 0.57
CA ALA A 76 -12.19 -4.41 -0.11
C ALA A 76 -13.50 -3.64 -0.41
N GLU A 77 -13.72 -2.49 0.24
CA GLU A 77 -14.86 -1.59 -0.02
C GLU A 77 -14.51 -0.44 -0.97
N ARG A 78 -13.23 -0.33 -1.39
CA ARG A 78 -12.67 0.85 -2.09
C ARG A 78 -11.93 0.46 -3.35
N GLU A 79 -12.59 -0.29 -4.23
CA GLU A 79 -11.99 -0.87 -5.45
C GLU A 79 -11.18 0.15 -6.28
N GLY A 80 -11.72 1.35 -6.51
CA GLY A 80 -11.05 2.38 -7.33
C GLY A 80 -9.69 2.82 -6.76
N ILE A 81 -9.55 2.86 -5.44
CA ILE A 81 -8.29 3.23 -4.77
C ILE A 81 -7.29 2.07 -4.86
N VAL A 82 -7.75 0.84 -4.62
CA VAL A 82 -6.90 -0.36 -4.75
C VAL A 82 -6.37 -0.48 -6.18
N ARG A 83 -7.26 -0.29 -7.17
CA ARG A 83 -6.90 -0.28 -8.59
C ARG A 83 -5.85 0.78 -8.92
N LEU A 84 -6.02 2.01 -8.41
CA LEU A 84 -5.06 3.08 -8.61
C LEU A 84 -3.66 2.68 -8.14
N TYR A 85 -3.55 2.13 -6.93
CA TYR A 85 -2.26 1.70 -6.39
C TYR A 85 -1.66 0.52 -7.15
N ALA A 86 -2.45 -0.52 -7.42
CA ALA A 86 -1.97 -1.70 -8.13
C ALA A 86 -1.43 -1.35 -9.53
N VAL A 87 -2.13 -0.50 -10.28
CA VAL A 87 -1.70 -0.08 -11.61
C VAL A 87 -0.47 0.82 -11.55
N LEU A 88 -0.49 1.87 -10.72
CA LEU A 88 0.60 2.84 -10.69
C LEU A 88 1.86 2.29 -10.04
N SER A 89 1.75 1.38 -9.06
CA SER A 89 2.92 0.72 -8.47
C SER A 89 3.62 -0.15 -9.52
N ALA A 90 2.85 -0.91 -10.30
CA ALA A 90 3.37 -1.73 -11.38
C ALA A 90 3.97 -0.88 -12.51
N GLU A 91 3.30 0.18 -12.97
CA GLU A 91 3.84 1.08 -13.99
C GLU A 91 5.09 1.83 -13.51
N SER A 92 5.20 2.10 -12.21
CA SER A 92 6.35 2.82 -11.67
C SER A 92 7.68 2.09 -11.88
N VAL A 93 7.69 0.79 -12.17
CA VAL A 93 8.95 0.05 -12.39
C VAL A 93 9.55 0.26 -13.79
N THR A 94 8.81 0.90 -14.72
CA THR A 94 9.32 1.18 -16.07
C THR A 94 10.27 2.39 -16.07
N ASP A 95 11.15 2.45 -17.06
CA ASP A 95 12.12 3.53 -17.25
C ASP A 95 11.46 4.93 -17.17
N ASP A 96 12.13 5.84 -16.45
CA ASP A 96 11.76 7.26 -16.29
C ASP A 96 10.32 7.53 -15.83
N HIS A 97 9.63 6.57 -15.20
CA HIS A 97 8.27 6.78 -14.72
C HIS A 97 8.21 7.81 -13.58
N PRO A 98 7.37 8.86 -13.66
CA PRO A 98 7.40 9.98 -12.71
C PRO A 98 6.99 9.61 -11.27
N ALA A 99 6.25 8.50 -11.09
CA ALA A 99 5.89 8.00 -9.76
C ALA A 99 6.99 7.14 -9.09
N GLN A 100 8.13 6.87 -9.75
CA GLN A 100 9.21 6.07 -9.16
C GLN A 100 9.65 6.56 -7.78
N PRO A 101 9.95 7.86 -7.56
CA PRO A 101 10.38 8.34 -6.25
C PRO A 101 9.31 8.12 -5.19
N TYR A 102 8.05 8.43 -5.53
CA TYR A 102 6.91 8.24 -4.64
C TYR A 102 6.79 6.79 -4.15
N PHE A 103 6.78 5.81 -5.06
CA PHE A 103 6.64 4.41 -4.67
C PHE A 103 7.87 3.88 -3.93
N ARG A 104 9.08 4.33 -4.30
CA ARG A 104 10.31 4.00 -3.58
C ARG A 104 10.28 4.47 -2.14
N ASP A 105 9.87 5.71 -1.91
CA ASP A 105 9.79 6.32 -0.58
C ASP A 105 8.69 5.66 0.25
N ARG A 106 7.51 5.44 -0.37
CA ARG A 106 6.39 4.73 0.24
C ARG A 106 6.79 3.34 0.75
N TYR A 107 7.42 2.53 -0.12
CA TYR A 107 7.83 1.19 0.29
C TYR A 107 8.94 1.21 1.34
N THR A 108 9.86 2.18 1.27
CA THR A 108 10.93 2.33 2.27
C THR A 108 10.35 2.66 3.64
N GLY A 109 9.43 3.63 3.71
CA GLY A 109 8.74 3.97 4.96
C GLY A 109 7.90 2.81 5.49
N LEU A 110 7.09 2.18 4.63
CA LEU A 110 6.23 1.08 5.04
C LEU A 110 7.04 -0.11 5.57
N ARG A 111 8.12 -0.51 4.89
CA ARG A 111 9.03 -1.57 5.38
C ARG A 111 9.60 -1.24 6.75
N ALA A 112 10.05 -0.01 6.96
CA ALA A 112 10.57 0.41 8.27
C ALA A 112 9.51 0.25 9.37
N PHE A 113 8.29 0.76 9.14
CA PHE A 113 7.21 0.64 10.12
C PHE A 113 6.81 -0.80 10.43
N VAL A 114 6.71 -1.66 9.40
CA VAL A 114 6.38 -3.08 9.60
C VAL A 114 7.52 -3.81 10.32
N THR A 115 8.78 -3.50 9.99
CA THR A 115 9.96 -4.08 10.65
C THR A 115 9.97 -3.73 12.14
N ASP A 116 9.77 -2.45 12.49
CA ASP A 116 9.74 -2.01 13.88
C ASP A 116 8.56 -2.62 14.64
N ALA A 117 7.40 -2.74 13.99
CA ALA A 117 6.23 -3.39 14.57
C ALA A 117 6.46 -4.88 14.85
N LEU A 118 7.15 -5.60 13.97
CA LEU A 118 7.53 -7.00 14.18
C LEU A 118 8.53 -7.16 15.33
N ILE A 119 9.56 -6.30 15.38
CA ILE A 119 10.55 -6.30 16.47
C ILE A 119 9.85 -6.09 17.82
N GLU A 120 9.00 -5.08 17.92
CA GLU A 120 8.27 -4.77 19.16
C GLU A 120 7.26 -5.88 19.53
N ALA A 121 6.49 -6.39 18.56
CA ALA A 121 5.49 -7.43 18.81
C ALA A 121 6.13 -8.74 19.26
N CYS A 122 7.27 -9.12 18.69
CA CYS A 122 7.98 -10.36 18.99
C CYS A 122 9.00 -10.22 20.12
N GLY A 123 9.37 -9.00 20.53
CA GLY A 123 10.45 -8.77 21.49
C GLY A 123 11.82 -9.19 20.94
N LEU A 124 12.06 -8.99 19.64
CA LEU A 124 13.29 -9.41 18.99
C LEU A 124 14.47 -8.53 19.39
N PRO A 125 15.68 -9.10 19.55
CA PRO A 125 16.89 -8.31 19.68
C PRO A 125 17.20 -7.59 18.36
N GLU A 126 17.94 -6.49 18.45
CA GLU A 126 18.35 -5.70 17.28
C GLU A 126 19.18 -6.53 16.25
N THR A 127 19.86 -7.58 16.71
CA THR A 127 20.58 -8.53 15.84
C THR A 127 19.67 -9.27 14.86
N ASP A 128 18.37 -9.37 15.15
CA ASP A 128 17.38 -10.04 14.30
C ASP A 128 16.64 -9.05 13.37
N ARG A 129 17.04 -7.77 13.32
CA ARG A 129 16.39 -6.75 12.48
C ARG A 129 16.34 -7.15 11.00
N ALA A 130 17.40 -7.76 10.46
CA ALA A 130 17.42 -8.22 9.07
C ALA A 130 16.32 -9.27 8.82
N ARG A 131 16.13 -10.21 9.75
CA ARG A 131 15.06 -11.22 9.67
C ARG A 131 13.67 -10.60 9.77
N ALA A 132 13.48 -9.61 10.65
CA ALA A 132 12.23 -8.86 10.75
C ALA A 132 11.95 -8.03 9.47
N HIS A 133 13.00 -7.48 8.84
CA HIS A 133 12.89 -6.76 7.58
C HIS A 133 12.48 -7.68 6.42
N ASP A 134 13.00 -8.90 6.34
CA ASP A 134 12.57 -9.87 5.34
C ASP A 134 11.11 -10.33 5.55
N ALA A 135 10.70 -10.49 6.82
CA ALA A 135 9.28 -10.73 7.14
C ALA A 135 8.40 -9.53 6.74
N ALA A 136 8.87 -8.30 6.93
CA ALA A 136 8.16 -7.10 6.47
C ALA A 136 8.01 -7.08 4.94
N ASN A 137 9.06 -7.44 4.20
CA ASN A 137 8.98 -7.61 2.74
C ASN A 137 7.91 -8.63 2.35
N ALA A 138 7.87 -9.79 3.01
CA ALA A 138 6.90 -10.83 2.73
C ALA A 138 5.46 -10.38 2.98
N ILE A 139 5.20 -9.69 4.10
CA ILE A 139 3.85 -9.15 4.40
C ILE A 139 3.41 -8.17 3.32
N ILE A 140 4.27 -7.23 2.94
CA ILE A 140 3.95 -6.22 1.91
C ILE A 140 3.71 -6.89 0.56
N ALA A 141 4.56 -7.84 0.16
CA ALA A 141 4.39 -8.59 -1.09
C ALA A 141 3.08 -9.38 -1.13
N VAL A 142 2.67 -10.00 -0.01
CA VAL A 142 1.37 -10.67 0.10
C VAL A 142 0.24 -9.66 -0.08
N MET A 143 0.28 -8.52 0.60
CA MET A 143 -0.76 -7.49 0.48
C MET A 143 -0.88 -6.96 -0.96
N ASP A 144 0.23 -6.64 -1.62
CA ASP A 144 0.24 -6.13 -3.00
C ASP A 144 -0.26 -7.20 -3.99
N GLY A 145 0.18 -8.45 -3.83
CA GLY A 145 -0.26 -9.57 -4.66
C GLY A 145 -1.75 -9.91 -4.49
N LEU A 146 -2.27 -9.78 -3.27
CA LEU A 146 -3.70 -9.98 -2.98
C LEU A 146 -4.57 -8.90 -3.61
N GLN A 147 -4.10 -7.64 -3.64
CA GLN A 147 -4.83 -6.55 -4.31
C GLN A 147 -5.02 -6.83 -5.79
N VAL A 148 -3.97 -7.29 -6.48
CA VAL A 148 -4.06 -7.64 -7.91
C VAL A 148 -5.04 -8.79 -8.15
N GLN A 149 -4.94 -9.86 -7.37
CA GLN A 149 -5.82 -11.02 -7.51
C GLN A 149 -7.28 -10.68 -7.17
N TRP A 150 -7.51 -9.92 -6.10
CA TRP A 150 -8.84 -9.45 -5.71
C TRP A 150 -9.47 -8.54 -6.77
N LEU A 151 -8.70 -7.65 -7.41
CA LEU A 151 -9.22 -6.82 -8.51
C LEU A 151 -9.65 -7.63 -9.74
N LEU A 152 -9.12 -8.85 -9.91
CA LEU A 152 -9.46 -9.75 -11.01
C LEU A 152 -10.63 -10.68 -10.66
N ASP A 153 -10.71 -11.14 -9.42
CA ASP A 153 -11.78 -11.99 -8.91
C ASP A 153 -12.09 -11.69 -7.43
N PRO A 154 -12.93 -10.67 -7.15
CA PRO A 154 -13.27 -10.27 -5.79
C PRO A 154 -14.00 -11.36 -4.98
N GLY A 155 -14.65 -12.30 -5.66
CA GLY A 155 -15.41 -13.38 -5.03
C GLY A 155 -14.53 -14.51 -4.49
N SER A 156 -13.34 -14.68 -5.05
CA SER A 156 -12.41 -15.76 -4.68
C SER A 156 -11.33 -15.34 -3.69
N VAL A 157 -11.13 -14.04 -3.45
CA VAL A 157 -10.01 -13.52 -2.65
C VAL A 157 -10.51 -12.74 -1.44
N ASP A 158 -10.30 -13.28 -0.24
CA ASP A 158 -10.41 -12.50 1.00
C ASP A 158 -9.05 -11.90 1.34
N MET A 159 -8.85 -10.62 0.98
CA MET A 159 -7.61 -9.90 1.24
C MET A 159 -7.30 -9.80 2.73
N ALA A 160 -8.31 -9.60 3.58
CA ALA A 160 -8.13 -9.39 5.01
C ALA A 160 -7.73 -10.70 5.69
N ALA A 161 -8.47 -11.78 5.45
CA ALA A 161 -8.16 -13.09 6.01
C ALA A 161 -6.79 -13.62 5.56
N SER A 162 -6.46 -13.43 4.27
CA SER A 162 -5.16 -13.87 3.73
C SER A 162 -3.98 -13.06 4.30
N THR A 163 -4.17 -11.75 4.49
CA THR A 163 -3.17 -10.90 5.14
C THR A 163 -2.98 -11.30 6.60
N ASP A 164 -4.07 -11.54 7.34
CA ASP A 164 -4.04 -11.96 8.74
C ASP A 164 -3.31 -13.31 8.91
N LEU A 165 -3.57 -14.27 8.02
CA LEU A 165 -2.88 -15.55 8.00
C LEU A 165 -1.36 -15.38 7.81
N ALA A 166 -0.94 -14.54 6.85
CA ALA A 166 0.47 -14.28 6.60
C ALA A 166 1.15 -13.61 7.80
N VAL A 167 0.52 -12.58 8.37
CA VAL A 167 1.01 -11.87 9.57
C VAL A 167 1.14 -12.84 10.75
N THR A 168 0.10 -13.63 11.03
CA THR A 168 0.10 -14.58 12.14
C THR A 168 1.15 -15.67 11.97
N SER A 169 1.32 -16.19 10.75
CA SER A 169 2.33 -17.22 10.45
C SER A 169 3.76 -16.68 10.65
N LEU A 170 4.02 -15.44 10.23
CA LEU A 170 5.31 -14.80 10.43
C LEU A 170 5.57 -14.46 11.90
N LEU A 171 4.57 -14.02 12.66
CA LEU A 171 4.68 -13.82 14.11
C LEU A 171 5.04 -15.14 14.82
N ALA A 172 4.35 -16.23 14.49
CA ALA A 172 4.65 -17.56 15.03
C ALA A 172 6.04 -18.07 14.65
N THR A 173 6.54 -17.71 13.46
CA THR A 173 7.88 -18.07 12.99
C THR A 173 8.97 -17.25 13.70
N LEU A 174 8.74 -15.96 13.91
CA LEU A 174 9.71 -15.05 14.51
C LEU A 174 9.82 -15.21 16.03
N ALA A 175 8.69 -15.45 16.71
CA ALA A 175 8.65 -15.69 18.15
C ALA A 175 7.70 -16.87 18.50
N PRO A 176 8.15 -18.12 18.27
CA PRO A 176 7.36 -19.32 18.53
C PRO A 176 6.89 -19.43 19.99
N ASP A 177 7.71 -19.03 20.96
CA ASP A 177 7.33 -19.09 22.38
C ASP A 177 6.18 -18.15 22.75
N ARG A 178 5.96 -17.09 21.94
CA ARG A 178 4.93 -16.07 22.16
C ARG A 178 3.69 -16.27 21.31
N PHE A 179 3.86 -16.74 20.08
CA PHE A 179 2.80 -16.81 19.06
C PHE A 179 2.62 -18.20 18.44
N GLY A 180 3.46 -19.17 18.80
CA GLY A 180 3.31 -20.56 18.38
C GLY A 180 2.04 -21.19 18.94
N ARG A 181 1.46 -22.14 18.20
CA ARG A 181 0.37 -22.96 18.73
C ARG A 181 0.94 -23.94 19.77
N PRO A 182 0.31 -24.09 20.95
CA PRO A 182 0.74 -25.11 21.90
C PRO A 182 0.61 -26.51 21.27
N GLY A 183 1.74 -27.22 21.10
CA GLY A 183 1.77 -28.64 20.76
C GLY A 183 1.73 -29.03 19.28
N ALA A 184 2.33 -28.24 18.38
CA ALA A 184 2.62 -28.69 17.01
C ALA A 184 3.89 -29.54 16.94
#